data_AF-A0A519YVF4-F1
#
_entry.id   AF-A0A519YVF4-F1
#
_cell.length_a   1.000
_cell.length_b   1.000
_cell.length_c   1.000
_cell.angle_alpha   90.00
_cell.angle_beta   90.00
_cell.angle_gamma   90.00
#
_symmetry.space_group_name_H-M   'P 1'
#
loop_
_entity.id
_entity.type
_entity.pdbx_description
1 polymer ?
#
loop_
_entity_poly.entity_id
_entity_poly.type
_entity_poly.pdbx_seq_one_letter_code
_entity_poly.pdbx_strand_id
1 'polypeptide(L)'
;MRFLKLDLLTLLISLFLFASCEKTSTIGLEVDPTSAIQGDLIDTATITSKTVQEEAAATTGLARYPFGFINDPLLGTTTSSVAMSVNLPLDAYDFGTNAVLDSAVLVLNFGGEFYGDSTTNYNIDVHQLTNNLAKETSFLSSKVYPTQSALLANYNGKVYPTTPFKVTDVLTGAKDTLKTVKPQLRLKLDNSFITNNIVALPATSKKYNSYFQEAFKGLHVQIRPTSQAAMGSGGMMFFDFASTANSGVMLYYRKQNATTATATDTVSINFPIANTSAPVATSVSHILTSSNRILLLAGAPTSSLLRLSCP
;
A
#
# COMPACT_ATOMS: atom_id res chain seq x y z
N MET A 1 -20.27 -89.22 -35.94
CA MET A 1 -20.24 -88.82 -34.52
C MET A 1 -19.06 -87.88 -34.27
N ARG A 2 -19.21 -86.55 -34.42
CA ARG A 2 -18.11 -85.57 -34.21
C ARG A 2 -18.55 -84.16 -33.73
N PHE A 3 -19.68 -84.01 -33.04
CA PHE A 3 -20.09 -82.68 -32.53
C PHE A 3 -20.41 -82.59 -31.02
N LEU A 4 -20.55 -83.70 -30.29
CA LEU A 4 -20.90 -83.66 -28.86
C LEU A 4 -19.87 -82.98 -27.93
N LYS A 5 -18.61 -82.80 -28.35
CA LYS A 5 -17.57 -82.16 -27.51
C LYS A 5 -17.51 -80.65 -27.65
N LEU A 6 -17.96 -80.08 -28.78
CA LEU A 6 -17.95 -78.62 -28.99
C LEU A 6 -19.13 -77.96 -28.28
N ASP A 7 -20.31 -78.60 -28.31
CA ASP A 7 -21.54 -78.06 -27.69
C ASP A 7 -21.47 -78.03 -26.16
N LEU A 8 -20.77 -78.98 -25.54
CA LEU A 8 -20.56 -78.95 -24.09
C LEU A 8 -19.59 -77.83 -23.67
N LEU A 9 -18.58 -77.55 -24.51
CA LEU A 9 -17.60 -76.49 -24.25
C LEU A 9 -18.25 -75.11 -24.41
N THR A 10 -19.08 -74.91 -25.44
CA THR A 10 -19.80 -73.64 -25.64
C THR A 10 -20.85 -73.39 -24.56
N LEU A 11 -21.53 -74.43 -24.07
CA LEU A 11 -22.44 -74.34 -22.91
C LEU A 11 -21.70 -74.00 -21.61
N LEU A 12 -20.53 -74.59 -21.38
CA LEU A 12 -19.71 -74.31 -20.20
C LEU A 12 -19.18 -72.86 -20.23
N ILE A 13 -18.69 -72.41 -21.39
CA ILE A 13 -18.19 -71.03 -21.57
C ILE A 13 -19.32 -70.00 -21.43
N SER A 14 -20.54 -70.30 -21.92
CA SER A 14 -21.68 -69.38 -21.73
C SER A 14 -22.11 -69.28 -20.26
N LEU A 15 -22.00 -70.36 -19.49
CA LEU A 15 -22.32 -70.35 -18.06
C LEU A 15 -21.36 -69.45 -17.25
N PHE A 16 -20.09 -69.39 -17.63
CA PHE A 16 -19.11 -68.50 -16.98
C PHE A 16 -19.27 -67.02 -17.38
N LEU A 17 -19.83 -66.72 -18.57
CA LEU A 17 -20.09 -65.35 -19.02
C LEU A 17 -21.25 -64.67 -18.28
N PHE A 18 -22.21 -65.44 -17.73
CA PHE A 18 -23.30 -64.89 -16.91
C PHE A 18 -22.92 -64.60 -15.45
N ALA A 19 -21.77 -65.09 -14.98
CA ALA A 19 -21.29 -64.88 -13.60
C ALA A 19 -20.47 -63.58 -13.42
N SER A 20 -20.22 -62.82 -14.50
CA SER A 20 -19.30 -61.66 -14.49
C SER A 20 -19.98 -60.29 -14.39
N CYS A 21 -21.30 -60.23 -14.21
CA CYS A 21 -22.03 -58.96 -14.11
C CYS A 21 -22.66 -58.75 -12.73
N GLU A 22 -21.91 -59.06 -11.66
CA GLU A 22 -22.18 -58.45 -10.36
C GLU A 22 -21.63 -57.03 -10.41
N LYS A 23 -22.52 -56.04 -10.33
CA LYS A 23 -22.10 -54.66 -10.07
C LYS A 23 -21.46 -54.64 -8.70
N THR A 24 -20.13 -54.53 -8.65
CA THR A 24 -19.45 -54.23 -7.37
C THR A 24 -20.00 -52.90 -6.86
N SER A 25 -20.90 -52.98 -5.90
CA SER A 25 -21.57 -51.83 -5.30
C SER A 25 -20.77 -51.31 -4.10
N THR A 26 -19.57 -51.85 -3.91
CA THR A 26 -18.85 -51.73 -2.64
C THR A 26 -17.41 -51.30 -2.86
N ILE A 27 -17.22 -50.20 -3.58
CA ILE A 27 -16.09 -49.32 -3.27
C ILE A 27 -16.62 -48.33 -2.22
N GLY A 28 -16.55 -48.76 -0.97
CA GLY A 28 -16.88 -47.95 0.21
C GLY A 28 -17.89 -48.60 1.16
N LEU A 29 -17.41 -48.92 2.37
CA LEU A 29 -18.15 -48.96 3.65
C LEU A 29 -19.04 -50.20 3.95
N GLU A 30 -18.43 -51.32 4.36
CA GLU A 30 -18.92 -51.99 5.59
C GLU A 30 -18.20 -51.33 6.77
N VAL A 31 -18.69 -50.18 7.20
CA VAL A 31 -18.30 -49.65 8.51
C VAL A 31 -19.18 -50.36 9.52
N ASP A 32 -18.56 -51.03 10.49
CA ASP A 32 -19.25 -51.56 11.68
C ASP A 32 -20.28 -50.53 12.16
N PRO A 33 -21.56 -50.88 12.36
CA PRO A 33 -22.59 -49.93 12.80
C PRO A 33 -22.25 -49.22 14.11
N THR A 34 -21.31 -49.73 14.92
CA THR A 34 -20.78 -49.05 16.11
C THR A 34 -19.65 -48.04 15.81
N SER A 35 -19.04 -48.14 14.63
CA SER A 35 -17.96 -47.28 14.13
C SER A 35 -18.37 -46.46 12.89
N ALA A 36 -19.62 -46.59 12.45
CA ALA A 36 -20.17 -45.90 11.29
C ALA A 36 -20.14 -44.39 11.55
N ILE A 37 -19.40 -43.66 10.70
CA ILE A 37 -19.49 -42.20 10.68
C ILE A 37 -20.87 -41.86 10.09
N GLN A 38 -21.85 -41.66 10.97
CA GLN A 38 -23.12 -41.04 10.64
C GLN A 38 -22.85 -39.57 10.31
N GLY A 39 -22.75 -39.26 9.02
CA GLY A 39 -22.83 -37.88 8.54
C GLY A 39 -24.29 -37.56 8.23
N ASP A 40 -24.89 -36.65 8.99
CA ASP A 40 -26.17 -36.07 8.63
C ASP A 40 -25.96 -35.03 7.52
N LEU A 41 -26.61 -35.25 6.36
CA LEU A 41 -26.64 -34.25 5.29
C LEU A 41 -27.61 -33.14 5.67
N ILE A 42 -27.06 -32.01 6.14
CA ILE A 42 -27.85 -30.80 6.44
C ILE A 42 -27.76 -29.86 5.24
N ASP A 43 -28.83 -29.82 4.43
CA ASP A 43 -28.97 -28.90 3.27
C ASP A 43 -29.77 -27.62 3.62
N THR A 44 -30.28 -27.52 4.86
CA THR A 44 -31.10 -26.40 5.33
C THR A 44 -30.34 -25.40 6.21
N ALA A 45 -29.02 -25.56 6.33
CA ALA A 45 -28.20 -24.66 7.13
C ALA A 45 -28.09 -23.29 6.46
N THR A 46 -28.77 -22.29 7.02
CA THR A 46 -28.56 -20.89 6.61
C THR A 46 -27.21 -20.41 7.15
N ILE A 47 -26.18 -20.41 6.31
CA ILE A 47 -24.89 -19.82 6.67
C ILE A 47 -24.99 -18.30 6.52
N THR A 48 -24.84 -17.59 7.64
CA THR A 48 -24.74 -16.13 7.64
C THR A 48 -23.30 -15.71 7.91
N SER A 49 -22.63 -15.14 6.92
CA SER A 49 -21.33 -14.50 7.10
C SER A 49 -21.48 -12.98 7.13
N LYS A 50 -20.67 -12.32 7.97
CA LYS A 50 -20.56 -10.85 8.02
C LYS A 50 -19.09 -10.46 7.97
N THR A 51 -18.79 -9.35 7.31
CA THR A 51 -17.47 -8.73 7.42
C THR A 51 -17.35 -8.07 8.78
N VAL A 52 -16.21 -8.25 9.45
CA VAL A 52 -15.87 -7.57 10.70
C VAL A 52 -14.75 -6.59 10.39
N GLN A 53 -14.79 -5.42 11.02
CA GLN A 53 -13.72 -4.44 10.90
C GLN A 53 -12.42 -5.02 11.48
N GLU A 54 -11.32 -4.84 10.77
CA GLU A 54 -10.01 -5.29 11.23
C GLU A 54 -9.51 -4.41 12.40
N GLU A 55 -8.84 -5.04 13.36
CA GLU A 55 -8.17 -4.34 14.46
C GLU A 55 -7.00 -3.51 13.93
N ALA A 56 -6.72 -2.39 14.60
CA ALA A 56 -5.67 -1.49 14.14
C ALA A 56 -4.27 -2.12 14.34
N ALA A 57 -3.53 -2.26 13.24
CA ALA A 57 -2.17 -2.78 13.24
C ALA A 57 -1.13 -1.65 13.35
N ALA A 58 0.06 -1.96 13.85
CA ALA A 58 1.19 -1.03 13.84
C ALA A 58 1.69 -0.80 12.41
N THR A 59 1.99 0.46 12.07
CA THR A 59 2.38 0.89 10.73
C THR A 59 3.79 1.47 10.66
N THR A 60 4.59 1.30 11.71
CA THR A 60 6.03 1.63 11.72
C THR A 60 6.88 0.51 11.13
N GLY A 61 7.99 0.88 10.51
CA GLY A 61 9.00 -0.08 10.03
C GLY A 61 8.50 -1.00 8.91
N LEU A 62 7.43 -0.65 8.21
CA LEU A 62 6.93 -1.43 7.09
C LEU A 62 7.96 -1.43 5.95
N ALA A 63 8.07 -2.55 5.24
CA ALA A 63 8.86 -2.61 4.01
C ALA A 63 8.26 -1.72 2.92
N ARG A 64 6.93 -1.57 2.92
CA ARG A 64 6.15 -0.83 1.95
C ARG A 64 4.96 -0.17 2.63
N TYR A 65 4.70 1.07 2.27
CA TYR A 65 3.65 1.89 2.88
C TYR A 65 2.50 2.06 1.90
N PRO A 66 1.31 1.50 2.19
CA PRO A 66 0.15 1.70 1.33
C PRO A 66 -0.24 3.17 1.27
N PHE A 67 -0.73 3.58 0.11
CA PHE A 67 -1.23 4.90 -0.20
C PHE A 67 -2.25 4.81 -1.33
N GLY A 68 -3.39 5.50 -1.21
CA GLY A 68 -4.38 5.52 -2.29
C GLY A 68 -5.82 5.50 -1.82
N PHE A 69 -6.70 5.16 -2.74
CA PHE A 69 -8.13 5.08 -2.51
C PHE A 69 -8.70 3.96 -3.38
N ILE A 70 -9.46 3.05 -2.78
CA ILE A 70 -10.25 2.03 -3.48
C ILE A 70 -11.71 2.20 -3.12
N ASN A 71 -12.57 2.05 -4.11
CA ASN A 71 -14.00 1.89 -3.93
C ASN A 71 -14.44 0.54 -4.49
N ASP A 72 -14.62 -0.43 -3.60
CA ASP A 72 -15.12 -1.76 -3.94
C ASP A 72 -16.64 -1.79 -3.71
N PRO A 73 -17.46 -2.13 -4.72
CA PRO A 73 -18.92 -2.17 -4.57
C PRO A 73 -19.44 -3.13 -3.49
N LEU A 74 -18.68 -4.18 -3.15
CA LEU A 74 -19.04 -5.18 -2.15
C LEU A 74 -18.38 -4.86 -0.80
N LEU A 75 -17.07 -4.64 -0.80
CA LEU A 75 -16.32 -4.47 0.46
C LEU A 75 -16.42 -3.04 1.00
N GLY A 76 -16.62 -2.04 0.16
CA GLY A 76 -16.72 -0.64 0.54
C GLY A 76 -15.47 0.16 0.19
N THR A 77 -15.28 1.29 0.85
CA THR A 77 -14.19 2.22 0.52
C THR A 77 -12.99 2.04 1.43
N THR A 78 -11.80 2.00 0.85
CA THR A 78 -10.54 1.97 1.59
C THR A 78 -9.73 3.20 1.20
N THR A 79 -9.37 4.03 2.17
CA THR A 79 -8.48 5.18 1.97
C THR A 79 -7.20 4.98 2.75
N SER A 80 -6.07 5.28 2.14
CA SER A 80 -4.77 5.27 2.81
C SER A 80 -3.98 6.54 2.54
N SER A 81 -3.37 7.06 3.60
CA SER A 81 -2.52 8.25 3.59
C SER A 81 -1.22 7.98 4.33
N VAL A 82 -0.18 8.76 4.06
CA VAL A 82 1.15 8.55 4.65
C VAL A 82 1.62 9.81 5.35
N ALA A 83 2.00 9.67 6.62
CA ALA A 83 2.71 10.66 7.41
C ALA A 83 4.20 10.31 7.44
N MET A 84 5.07 11.28 7.18
CA MET A 84 6.50 11.05 7.03
C MET A 84 7.33 12.16 7.68
N SER A 85 8.36 11.75 8.45
CA SER A 85 9.39 12.66 8.95
C SER A 85 10.41 12.95 7.86
N VAL A 86 10.64 14.23 7.59
CA VAL A 86 11.76 14.70 6.77
C VAL A 86 12.97 14.89 7.66
N ASN A 87 14.14 14.45 7.20
CA ASN A 87 15.38 14.50 7.96
C ASN A 87 16.40 15.44 7.35
N LEU A 88 17.36 15.88 8.16
CA LEU A 88 18.55 16.55 7.65
C LEU A 88 19.38 15.60 6.79
N PRO A 89 19.98 16.09 5.69
CA PRO A 89 20.95 15.31 4.91
C PRO A 89 22.21 14.98 5.72
N LEU A 90 22.61 15.92 6.57
CA LEU A 90 23.78 15.87 7.43
C LEU A 90 23.50 16.78 8.63
N ASP A 91 24.01 16.42 9.80
CA ASP A 91 24.00 17.32 10.95
C ASP A 91 24.77 18.61 10.67
N ALA A 92 24.29 19.73 11.22
CA ALA A 92 24.81 21.06 10.97
C ALA A 92 24.89 21.45 9.48
N TYR A 93 23.94 20.97 8.66
CA TYR A 93 23.88 21.34 7.24
C TYR A 93 23.71 22.84 7.04
N ASP A 94 24.56 23.42 6.19
CA ASP A 94 24.55 24.83 5.80
C ASP A 94 24.31 24.99 4.30
N PHE A 95 23.43 25.93 3.95
CA PHE A 95 23.17 26.31 2.57
C PHE A 95 24.24 27.26 2.02
N GLY A 96 25.10 27.83 2.88
CA GLY A 96 26.16 28.75 2.52
C GLY A 96 25.67 30.18 2.34
N THR A 97 26.54 31.04 1.81
CA THR A 97 26.28 32.48 1.70
C THR A 97 25.33 32.80 0.53
N ASN A 98 24.35 33.68 0.80
CA ASN A 98 23.38 34.17 -0.19
C ASN A 98 22.63 33.05 -0.92
N ALA A 99 22.23 32.00 -0.20
CA ALA A 99 21.48 30.89 -0.76
C ALA A 99 20.05 31.30 -1.15
N VAL A 100 19.66 30.97 -2.38
CA VAL A 100 18.32 31.23 -2.94
C VAL A 100 17.75 29.94 -3.49
N LEU A 101 16.58 29.54 -2.98
CA LEU A 101 15.88 28.35 -3.44
C LEU A 101 15.25 28.59 -4.82
N ASP A 102 15.52 27.70 -5.77
CA ASP A 102 14.90 27.73 -7.10
C ASP A 102 13.68 26.79 -7.16
N SER A 103 13.79 25.58 -6.61
CA SER A 103 12.66 24.67 -6.50
C SER A 103 12.82 23.63 -5.41
N ALA A 104 11.69 23.19 -4.85
CA ALA A 104 11.61 22.06 -3.95
C ALA A 104 10.65 21.00 -4.52
N VAL A 105 11.07 19.74 -4.49
CA VAL A 105 10.28 18.62 -5.01
C VAL A 105 10.26 17.50 -3.98
N LEU A 106 9.07 17.13 -3.53
CA LEU A 106 8.86 15.89 -2.77
C LEU A 106 8.97 14.71 -3.74
N VAL A 107 9.91 13.81 -3.46
CA VAL A 107 10.16 12.59 -4.22
C VAL A 107 9.80 11.39 -3.34
N LEU A 108 8.85 10.57 -3.81
CA LEU A 108 8.40 9.36 -3.13
C LEU A 108 8.61 8.17 -4.06
N ASN A 109 9.54 7.29 -3.73
CA ASN A 109 9.77 6.09 -4.53
C ASN A 109 8.65 5.08 -4.35
N PHE A 110 8.23 4.46 -5.45
CA PHE A 110 7.27 3.37 -5.40
C PHE A 110 7.94 2.06 -4.97
N GLY A 111 7.21 1.25 -4.22
CA GLY A 111 7.59 -0.11 -3.82
C GLY A 111 7.36 -1.17 -4.91
N GLY A 112 6.86 -0.76 -6.09
CA GLY A 112 6.61 -1.60 -7.27
C GLY A 112 5.23 -2.28 -7.30
N GLU A 113 4.54 -2.38 -6.16
CA GLU A 113 3.20 -2.98 -6.07
C GLU A 113 2.10 -1.94 -6.33
N PHE A 114 1.05 -2.42 -6.99
CA PHE A 114 -0.16 -1.64 -7.28
C PHE A 114 -1.37 -2.57 -7.34
N TYR A 115 -2.47 -2.15 -6.72
CA TYR A 115 -3.73 -2.88 -6.73
C TYR A 115 -4.88 -1.94 -7.12
N GLY A 116 -5.71 -2.33 -8.07
CA GLY A 116 -6.83 -1.52 -8.57
C GLY A 116 -6.65 -1.05 -10.01
N ASP A 117 -7.30 0.06 -10.38
CA ASP A 117 -7.28 0.61 -11.74
C ASP A 117 -6.11 1.57 -11.96
N SER A 118 -5.17 1.17 -12.81
CA SER A 118 -3.99 1.96 -13.20
C SER A 118 -4.29 3.08 -14.20
N THR A 119 -5.51 3.14 -14.74
CA THR A 119 -5.91 4.15 -15.72
C THR A 119 -6.54 5.40 -15.10
N THR A 120 -6.90 5.31 -13.82
CA THR A 120 -7.52 6.38 -13.03
C THR A 120 -6.54 7.53 -12.73
N ASN A 121 -7.05 8.76 -12.72
CA ASN A 121 -6.30 9.94 -12.29
C ASN A 121 -6.34 10.09 -10.76
N TYR A 122 -5.17 10.24 -10.15
CA TYR A 122 -5.01 10.47 -8.73
C TYR A 122 -4.90 11.96 -8.45
N ASN A 123 -5.65 12.42 -7.45
CA ASN A 123 -5.59 13.77 -6.91
C ASN A 123 -4.93 13.69 -5.53
N ILE A 124 -3.68 14.08 -5.44
CA ILE A 124 -2.85 13.94 -4.25
C ILE A 124 -2.54 15.32 -3.70
N ASP A 125 -2.78 15.51 -2.41
CA ASP A 125 -2.47 16.74 -1.69
C ASP A 125 -1.38 16.46 -0.65
N VAL A 126 -0.49 17.45 -0.49
CA VAL A 126 0.57 17.44 0.53
C VAL A 126 0.35 18.58 1.50
N HIS A 127 0.40 18.26 2.79
CA HIS A 127 0.27 19.22 3.88
C HIS A 127 1.41 19.03 4.89
N GLN A 128 1.69 20.06 5.70
CA GLN A 128 2.59 19.91 6.84
C GLN A 128 1.86 19.24 8.01
N LEU A 129 2.56 18.41 8.77
CA LEU A 129 2.04 17.87 10.03
C LEU A 129 1.98 18.96 11.11
N THR A 130 0.93 18.93 11.94
CA THR A 130 0.78 19.83 13.09
C THR A 130 1.64 19.39 14.27
N ASN A 131 1.79 18.07 14.45
CA ASN A 131 2.59 17.46 15.50
C ASN A 131 3.92 16.95 14.93
N ASN A 132 4.96 16.95 15.77
CA ASN A 132 6.23 16.34 15.41
C ASN A 132 6.09 14.81 15.41
N LEU A 133 6.11 14.20 14.22
CA LEU A 133 5.96 12.75 14.06
C LEU A 133 7.05 11.95 14.80
N ALA A 134 8.25 12.51 14.97
CA ALA A 134 9.35 11.88 15.69
C ALA A 134 9.13 11.80 17.21
N LYS A 135 8.12 12.50 17.74
CA LYS A 135 7.74 12.49 19.16
C LYS A 135 6.50 11.64 19.44
N GLU A 136 5.85 11.12 18.40
CA GLU A 136 4.70 10.24 18.54
C GLU A 136 5.14 8.88 19.11
N THR A 137 4.33 8.32 20.01
CA THR A 137 4.63 7.04 20.69
C THR A 137 3.83 5.86 20.14
N SER A 138 2.87 6.12 19.26
CA SER A 138 1.98 5.13 18.67
C SER A 138 1.72 5.44 17.20
N PHE A 139 1.75 4.39 16.38
CA PHE A 139 1.63 4.47 14.93
C PHE A 139 0.70 3.35 14.46
N LEU A 140 -0.59 3.49 14.76
CA LEU A 140 -1.62 2.54 14.38
C LEU A 140 -2.23 2.92 13.02
N SER A 141 -2.71 1.94 12.27
CA SER A 141 -3.39 2.16 11.00
C SER A 141 -4.64 3.05 11.14
N SER A 142 -5.34 2.97 12.28
CA SER A 142 -6.51 3.83 12.57
C SER A 142 -6.15 5.26 13.01
N LYS A 143 -4.87 5.57 13.23
CA LYS A 143 -4.46 6.88 13.75
C LYS A 143 -4.60 7.95 12.68
N VAL A 144 -5.20 9.08 13.05
CA VAL A 144 -5.27 10.27 12.20
C VAL A 144 -4.13 11.22 12.57
N TYR A 145 -3.33 11.61 11.59
CA TYR A 145 -2.25 12.58 11.78
C TYR A 145 -2.78 13.99 11.44
N PRO A 146 -2.87 14.91 12.41
CA PRO A 146 -3.38 16.25 12.14
C PRO A 146 -2.42 17.05 11.26
N THR A 147 -2.98 17.77 10.30
CA THR A 147 -2.22 18.59 9.34
C THR A 147 -2.59 20.06 9.43
N GLN A 148 -1.70 20.91 8.92
CA GLN A 148 -2.02 22.30 8.64
C GLN A 148 -2.96 22.40 7.43
N SER A 149 -3.80 23.45 7.39
CA SER A 149 -4.77 23.67 6.31
C SER A 149 -4.12 24.11 5.00
N ALA A 150 -2.93 24.72 5.07
CA ALA A 150 -2.20 25.19 3.90
C ALA A 150 -1.81 24.01 2.98
N LEU A 151 -2.14 24.14 1.69
CA LEU A 151 -1.76 23.18 0.67
C LEU A 151 -0.32 23.45 0.22
N LEU A 152 0.58 22.48 0.37
CA LEU A 152 1.99 22.61 0.02
C LEU A 152 2.31 22.13 -1.39
N ALA A 153 1.59 21.10 -1.85
CA ALA A 153 1.67 20.62 -3.23
C ALA A 153 0.35 19.95 -3.59
N ASN A 154 0.04 19.98 -4.88
CA ASN A 154 -0.99 19.15 -5.47
C ASN A 154 -0.42 18.40 -6.68
N TYR A 155 -0.91 17.19 -6.87
CA TYR A 155 -0.70 16.40 -8.07
C TYR A 155 -2.06 15.94 -8.61
N ASN A 156 -2.25 16.06 -9.91
CA ASN A 156 -3.39 15.53 -10.65
C ASN A 156 -2.86 14.79 -11.87
N GLY A 157 -3.05 13.47 -11.92
CA GLY A 157 -2.61 12.68 -13.06
C GLY A 157 -2.53 11.18 -12.78
N LYS A 158 -2.06 10.43 -13.78
CA LYS A 158 -1.86 8.99 -13.69
C LYS A 158 -0.52 8.65 -13.06
N VAL A 159 -0.53 7.66 -12.17
CA VAL A 159 0.68 7.13 -11.56
C VAL A 159 1.15 5.88 -12.30
N TYR A 160 2.46 5.67 -12.37
CA TYR A 160 3.06 4.48 -12.99
C TYR A 160 4.06 3.84 -12.02
N PRO A 161 3.60 3.01 -11.06
CA PRO A 161 4.44 2.50 -9.97
C PRO A 161 5.59 1.57 -10.39
N THR A 162 5.59 1.10 -11.64
CA THR A 162 6.60 0.17 -12.19
C THR A 162 7.43 0.78 -13.33
N THR A 163 7.07 1.96 -13.84
CA THR A 163 7.71 2.54 -15.03
C THR A 163 8.82 3.51 -14.64
N PRO A 164 10.10 3.21 -14.91
CA PRO A 164 11.19 4.15 -14.70
C PRO A 164 11.15 5.27 -15.73
N PHE A 165 11.66 6.44 -15.37
CA PHE A 165 11.75 7.59 -16.27
C PHE A 165 13.06 8.35 -16.04
N LYS A 166 13.37 9.28 -16.94
CA LYS A 166 14.59 10.09 -16.86
C LYS A 166 14.30 11.44 -16.23
N VAL A 167 15.20 11.86 -15.35
CA VAL A 167 15.18 13.18 -14.72
C VAL A 167 16.52 13.86 -14.93
N THR A 168 16.50 15.18 -15.01
CA THR A 168 17.73 15.97 -15.08
C THR A 168 18.43 15.94 -13.72
N ASP A 169 19.68 15.49 -13.74
CA ASP A 169 20.59 15.48 -12.59
C ASP A 169 21.51 16.71 -12.68
N VAL A 170 21.53 17.49 -11.61
CA VAL A 170 22.28 18.75 -11.54
C VAL A 170 23.65 18.45 -10.96
N LEU A 171 24.69 18.59 -11.79
CA LEU A 171 26.07 18.30 -11.40
C LEU A 171 26.83 19.59 -11.10
N THR A 172 27.44 19.68 -9.92
CA THR A 172 28.27 20.84 -9.56
C THR A 172 29.49 20.91 -10.47
N GLY A 173 29.65 22.03 -11.18
CA GLY A 173 30.79 22.28 -12.06
C GLY A 173 30.80 21.52 -13.38
N ALA A 174 29.71 20.82 -13.73
CA ALA A 174 29.57 20.10 -15.00
C ALA A 174 28.21 20.39 -15.66
N LYS A 175 28.04 19.96 -16.91
CA LYS A 175 26.73 20.04 -17.59
C LYS A 175 25.75 19.06 -16.96
N ASP A 176 24.50 19.49 -16.81
CA ASP A 176 23.41 18.64 -16.36
C ASP A 176 23.26 17.40 -17.25
N THR A 177 22.97 16.26 -16.63
CA THR A 177 22.85 14.98 -17.34
C THR A 177 21.50 14.33 -17.10
N LEU A 178 21.03 13.51 -18.04
CA LEU A 178 19.81 12.74 -17.86
C LEU A 178 20.13 11.45 -17.11
N LYS A 179 19.53 11.29 -15.92
CA LYS A 179 19.66 10.09 -15.09
C LYS A 179 18.36 9.31 -15.09
N THR A 180 18.44 8.01 -15.34
CA THR A 180 17.32 7.10 -15.15
C THR A 180 17.10 6.90 -13.66
N VAL A 181 15.89 7.19 -13.18
CA VAL A 181 15.49 6.98 -11.78
C VAL A 181 14.52 5.83 -11.66
N LYS A 182 14.44 5.28 -10.44
CA LYS A 182 13.41 4.31 -10.09
C LYS A 182 12.01 4.95 -10.25
N PRO A 183 10.96 4.15 -10.47
CA PRO A 183 9.60 4.65 -10.46
C PRO A 183 9.34 5.43 -9.16
N GLN A 184 8.95 6.70 -9.31
CA GLN A 184 8.78 7.62 -8.18
C GLN A 184 7.71 8.66 -8.50
N LEU A 185 6.94 9.04 -7.48
CA LEU A 185 6.03 10.17 -7.52
C LEU A 185 6.81 11.44 -7.18
N ARG A 186 6.66 12.49 -8.01
CA ARG A 186 7.29 13.80 -7.80
C ARG A 186 6.22 14.86 -7.66
N LEU A 187 6.19 15.55 -6.52
CA LEU A 187 5.26 16.66 -6.27
C LEU A 187 6.07 17.93 -6.02
N LYS A 188 5.81 18.99 -6.80
CA LYS A 188 6.47 20.29 -6.61
C LYS A 188 5.87 20.97 -5.38
N LEU A 189 6.70 21.23 -4.37
CA LEU A 189 6.31 21.91 -3.15
C LEU A 189 6.32 23.43 -3.34
N ASP A 190 5.56 24.14 -2.52
CA ASP A 190 5.57 25.59 -2.47
C ASP A 190 6.96 26.11 -2.05
N ASN A 191 7.57 26.91 -2.94
CA ASN A 191 8.92 27.41 -2.75
C ASN A 191 9.01 28.38 -1.56
N SER A 192 7.97 29.18 -1.30
CA SER A 192 7.95 30.15 -0.20
C SER A 192 7.94 29.43 1.14
N PHE A 193 7.09 28.41 1.27
CA PHE A 193 7.00 27.56 2.44
C PHE A 193 8.35 26.89 2.74
N ILE A 194 9.01 26.29 1.75
CA ILE A 194 10.29 25.61 1.95
C ILE A 194 11.43 26.61 2.24
N THR A 195 11.40 27.79 1.61
CA THR A 195 12.35 28.85 1.94
C THR A 195 12.23 29.24 3.41
N ASN A 196 11.01 29.46 3.90
CA ASN A 196 10.78 29.91 5.28
C ASN A 196 11.00 28.80 6.33
N ASN A 197 10.67 27.55 6.00
CA ASN A 197 10.65 26.45 6.98
C ASN A 197 11.84 25.48 6.88
N ILE A 198 12.72 25.63 5.89
CA ILE A 198 13.95 24.82 5.77
C ILE A 198 15.17 25.71 5.56
N VAL A 199 15.18 26.53 4.51
CA VAL A 199 16.36 27.30 4.10
C VAL A 199 16.70 28.38 5.13
N ALA A 200 15.70 29.21 5.48
CA ALA A 200 15.80 30.32 6.41
C ALA A 200 15.78 29.91 7.89
N LEU A 201 15.73 28.60 8.20
CA LEU A 201 15.86 28.14 9.58
C LEU A 201 17.20 28.57 10.18
N PRO A 202 17.25 28.93 11.48
CA PRO A 202 18.49 29.25 12.14
C PRO A 202 19.41 28.03 12.22
N ALA A 203 20.73 28.26 12.32
CA ALA A 203 21.72 27.20 12.42
C ALA A 203 21.48 26.28 13.64
N THR A 204 20.89 26.81 14.72
CA THR A 204 20.49 26.03 15.90
C THR A 204 19.47 24.96 15.57
N SER A 205 18.47 25.25 14.74
CA SER A 205 17.46 24.28 14.30
C SER A 205 17.99 23.25 13.30
N LYS A 206 19.11 23.54 12.62
CA LYS A 206 19.77 22.63 11.67
C LYS A 206 20.96 21.88 12.27
N LYS A 207 21.25 22.06 13.57
CA LYS A 207 22.42 21.46 14.23
C LYS A 207 22.32 19.94 14.32
N TYR A 208 21.17 19.42 14.73
CA TYR A 208 20.89 17.99 14.82
C TYR A 208 19.53 17.67 14.20
N ASN A 209 19.40 16.45 13.68
CA ASN A 209 18.16 16.01 13.05
C ASN A 209 16.91 16.16 13.96
N SER A 210 17.04 15.92 15.27
CA SER A 210 15.93 16.05 16.22
C SER A 210 15.44 17.50 16.38
N TYR A 211 16.32 18.49 16.26
CA TYR A 211 15.96 19.91 16.31
C TYR A 211 15.28 20.34 15.01
N PHE A 212 15.74 19.79 13.88
CA PHE A 212 15.11 20.03 12.58
C PHE A 212 13.70 19.44 12.53
N GLN A 213 13.52 18.22 13.02
CA GLN A 213 12.21 17.58 13.10
C GLN A 213 11.25 18.35 14.02
N GLU A 214 11.74 19.00 15.07
CA GLU A 214 10.90 19.87 15.89
C GLU A 214 10.44 21.12 15.14
N ALA A 215 11.32 21.71 14.33
CA ALA A 215 11.00 22.89 13.53
C ALA A 215 10.08 22.58 12.34
N PHE A 216 10.34 21.49 11.60
CA PHE A 216 9.64 21.17 10.34
C PHE A 216 8.49 20.16 10.50
N LYS A 217 8.51 19.34 11.56
CA LYS A 217 7.48 18.36 11.99
C LYS A 217 7.17 17.19 11.04
N GLY A 218 7.35 17.39 9.74
CA GLY A 218 7.15 16.39 8.70
C GLY A 218 6.01 16.76 7.74
N LEU A 219 5.76 15.85 6.81
CA LEU A 219 4.77 16.01 5.75
C LEU A 219 3.72 14.91 5.85
N HIS A 220 2.51 15.22 5.40
CA HIS A 220 1.42 14.27 5.22
C HIS A 220 0.97 14.32 3.77
N VAL A 221 0.80 13.13 3.19
CA VAL A 221 0.37 12.95 1.81
C VAL A 221 -0.91 12.14 1.82
N GLN A 222 -1.94 12.67 1.16
CA GLN A 222 -3.26 12.05 1.12
C GLN A 222 -3.91 12.20 -0.25
N ILE A 223 -4.83 11.27 -0.57
CA ILE A 223 -5.78 11.50 -1.66
C ILE A 223 -6.74 12.59 -1.22
N ARG A 224 -6.90 13.63 -2.05
CA ARG A 224 -7.81 14.74 -1.78
C ARG A 224 -9.21 14.20 -1.48
N PRO A 225 -9.77 14.41 -0.27
CA PRO A 225 -11.04 13.81 0.13
C PRO A 225 -12.19 14.10 -0.83
N THR A 226 -12.28 15.34 -1.31
CA THR A 226 -13.33 15.78 -2.24
C THR A 226 -13.25 15.18 -3.64
N SER A 227 -12.16 14.49 -3.97
CA SER A 227 -11.93 13.90 -5.30
C SER A 227 -12.04 12.38 -5.33
N GLN A 228 -12.16 11.72 -4.17
CA GLN A 228 -12.18 10.26 -4.06
C GLN A 228 -13.32 9.63 -4.88
N ALA A 229 -14.52 10.22 -4.82
CA ALA A 229 -15.67 9.72 -5.59
C ALA A 229 -15.46 9.77 -7.12
N ALA A 230 -14.64 10.70 -7.61
CA ALA A 230 -14.32 10.84 -9.04
C ALA A 230 -13.28 9.82 -9.52
N MET A 231 -12.66 9.05 -8.60
CA MET A 231 -11.66 8.03 -8.92
C MET A 231 -12.27 6.68 -9.31
N GLY A 232 -13.60 6.55 -9.36
CA GLY A 232 -14.25 5.29 -9.70
C GLY A 232 -13.85 4.19 -8.71
N SER A 233 -13.35 3.06 -9.23
CA SER A 233 -12.80 1.96 -8.40
C SER A 233 -11.48 2.32 -7.71
N GLY A 234 -10.74 3.30 -8.24
CA GLY A 234 -9.46 3.76 -7.70
C GLY A 234 -8.38 2.67 -7.67
N GLY A 235 -7.36 2.91 -6.85
CA GLY A 235 -6.29 1.95 -6.60
C GLY A 235 -5.39 2.34 -5.43
N MET A 236 -4.63 1.36 -4.97
CA MET A 236 -3.64 1.45 -3.91
C MET A 236 -2.25 1.21 -4.51
N MET A 237 -1.37 2.16 -4.25
CA MET A 237 0.05 2.05 -4.54
C MET A 237 0.82 1.95 -3.22
N PHE A 238 2.09 1.57 -3.33
CA PHE A 238 2.95 1.42 -2.17
C PHE A 238 4.19 2.27 -2.34
N PHE A 239 4.60 2.95 -1.27
CA PHE A 239 5.86 3.69 -1.21
C PHE A 239 6.94 2.91 -0.47
N ASP A 240 8.19 3.11 -0.90
CA ASP A 240 9.39 2.55 -0.28
C ASP A 240 10.20 3.67 0.42
N PHE A 241 10.47 3.45 1.71
CA PHE A 241 11.27 4.33 2.56
C PHE A 241 12.44 3.61 3.24
N ALA A 242 12.85 2.43 2.74
CA ALA A 242 13.93 1.64 3.33
C ALA A 242 15.32 2.29 3.20
N SER A 243 15.49 3.27 2.31
CA SER A 243 16.77 3.91 2.03
C SER A 243 16.67 5.44 2.02
N THR A 244 17.70 6.09 2.57
CA THR A 244 17.87 7.55 2.60
C THR A 244 18.17 8.15 1.21
N ALA A 245 18.52 7.34 0.22
CA ALA A 245 18.83 7.81 -1.14
C ALA A 245 17.61 7.90 -2.06
N ASN A 246 16.47 7.31 -1.66
CA ASN A 246 15.35 7.03 -2.54
C ASN A 246 14.25 8.09 -2.43
N SER A 247 13.70 8.28 -1.23
CA SER A 247 12.60 9.19 -0.97
C SER A 247 13.08 10.38 -0.13
N GLY A 248 12.54 11.57 -0.38
CA GLY A 248 12.98 12.78 0.29
C GLY A 248 12.48 14.06 -0.34
N VAL A 249 12.83 15.19 0.27
CA VAL A 249 12.59 16.51 -0.29
C VAL A 249 13.86 16.95 -1.01
N MET A 250 13.82 16.93 -2.34
CA MET A 250 14.92 17.38 -3.20
C MET A 250 14.84 18.89 -3.37
N LEU A 251 15.88 19.59 -2.92
CA LEU A 251 16.01 21.04 -3.06
C LEU A 251 17.02 21.36 -4.15
N TYR A 252 16.66 22.30 -5.03
CA TYR A 252 17.55 22.90 -6.01
C TYR A 252 17.68 24.37 -5.66
N TYR A 253 18.91 24.82 -5.44
CA TYR A 253 19.18 26.17 -4.98
C TYR A 253 20.49 26.70 -5.56
N ARG A 254 20.58 28.02 -5.63
CA ARG A 254 21.78 28.74 -6.02
C ARG A 254 22.43 29.35 -4.78
N LYS A 255 23.75 29.33 -4.73
CA LYS A 255 24.51 30.01 -3.68
C LYS A 255 25.72 30.73 -4.25
N GLN A 256 26.23 31.69 -3.51
CA GLN A 256 27.48 32.35 -3.88
C GLN A 256 28.62 31.33 -3.91
N ASN A 257 29.44 31.39 -4.96
CA ASN A 257 30.59 30.50 -5.11
C ASN A 257 31.60 30.74 -3.97
N ALA A 258 32.18 29.67 -3.44
CA ALA A 258 33.03 29.71 -2.25
C ALA A 258 34.32 30.51 -2.45
N THR A 259 34.85 30.58 -3.68
CA THR A 259 36.11 31.26 -4.00
C THR A 259 35.90 32.60 -4.71
N THR A 260 34.84 32.74 -5.50
CA THR A 260 34.61 33.92 -6.34
C THR A 260 33.26 34.55 -6.01
N ALA A 261 33.28 35.66 -5.27
CA ALA A 261 32.05 36.28 -4.74
C ALA A 261 31.01 36.71 -5.79
N THR A 262 31.42 36.93 -7.04
CA THR A 262 30.54 37.30 -8.14
C THR A 262 29.99 36.10 -8.91
N ALA A 263 30.52 34.91 -8.69
CA ALA A 263 30.04 33.68 -9.32
C ALA A 263 28.97 32.99 -8.46
N THR A 264 28.05 32.28 -9.10
CA THR A 264 26.96 31.55 -8.45
C THR A 264 27.05 30.08 -8.82
N ASP A 265 26.96 29.21 -7.81
CA ASP A 265 26.92 27.76 -7.98
C ASP A 265 25.47 27.26 -7.85
N THR A 266 25.06 26.37 -8.75
CA THR A 266 23.81 25.61 -8.63
C THR A 266 24.07 24.30 -7.91
N VAL A 267 23.30 24.02 -6.88
CA VAL A 267 23.45 22.84 -6.03
C VAL A 267 22.11 22.13 -5.86
N SER A 268 22.14 20.80 -5.81
CA SER A 268 21.01 19.98 -5.40
C SER A 268 21.32 19.24 -4.11
N ILE A 269 20.33 19.09 -3.23
CA ILE A 269 20.47 18.35 -1.97
C ILE A 269 19.16 17.62 -1.64
N ASN A 270 19.27 16.37 -1.19
CA ASN A 270 18.13 15.57 -0.74
C ASN A 270 18.01 15.63 0.78
N PHE A 271 16.85 16.08 1.28
CA PHE A 271 16.48 15.92 2.69
C PHE A 271 15.75 14.58 2.84
N PRO A 272 16.41 13.54 3.38
CA PRO A 272 15.94 12.18 3.23
C PRO A 272 14.69 11.87 4.07
N ILE A 273 13.83 11.02 3.51
CA ILE A 273 12.71 10.38 4.21
C ILE A 273 13.00 8.89 4.22
N ALA A 274 13.38 8.37 5.39
CA ALA A 274 13.73 6.96 5.55
C ALA A 274 13.22 6.43 6.89
N ASN A 275 12.58 5.25 6.86
CA ASN A 275 12.02 4.59 8.04
C ASN A 275 13.10 4.06 9.01
N THR A 276 14.36 4.03 8.58
CA THR A 276 15.53 3.66 9.39
C THR A 276 16.06 4.82 10.23
N SER A 277 15.78 6.07 9.85
CA SER A 277 16.30 7.26 10.53
C SER A 277 15.22 8.01 11.31
N ALA A 278 13.96 7.95 10.87
CA ALA A 278 12.84 8.58 11.54
C ALA A 278 11.51 7.89 11.21
N PRO A 279 10.46 8.11 12.02
CA PRO A 279 9.18 7.48 11.78
C PRO A 279 8.57 7.87 10.43
N VAL A 280 8.04 6.85 9.76
CA VAL A 280 7.10 6.97 8.66
C VAL A 280 5.96 6.03 9.01
N ALA A 281 4.72 6.48 8.82
CA ALA A 281 3.53 5.73 9.18
C ALA A 281 2.42 5.95 8.15
N THR A 282 1.61 4.91 7.96
CA THR A 282 0.40 4.99 7.14
C THR A 282 -0.83 5.00 8.04
N SER A 283 -1.85 5.72 7.60
CA SER A 283 -3.21 5.64 8.13
C SER A 283 -4.08 4.95 7.09
N VAL A 284 -4.89 3.99 7.51
CA VAL A 284 -5.83 3.25 6.67
C VAL A 284 -7.21 3.33 7.31
N SER A 285 -8.19 3.79 6.53
CA SER A 285 -9.59 3.81 6.91
C SER A 285 -10.38 2.97 5.94
N HIS A 286 -11.16 2.01 6.45
CA HIS A 286 -12.05 1.18 5.66
C HIS A 286 -13.50 1.38 6.12
N ILE A 287 -14.37 1.77 5.20
CA ILE A 287 -15.79 1.96 5.44
C ILE A 287 -16.54 0.86 4.68
N LEU A 288 -17.07 -0.11 5.43
CA LEU A 288 -17.83 -1.23 4.88
C LEU A 288 -19.14 -0.76 4.24
N THR A 289 -19.55 -1.42 3.14
CA THR A 289 -20.92 -1.25 2.65
C THR A 289 -21.91 -1.91 3.63
N SER A 290 -23.06 -1.26 3.85
CA SER A 290 -24.10 -1.73 4.78
C SER A 290 -24.82 -3.01 4.32
N SER A 291 -24.48 -3.53 3.13
CA SER A 291 -25.17 -4.65 2.48
C SER A 291 -24.50 -6.02 2.67
N ASN A 292 -23.42 -6.13 3.45
CA ASN A 292 -22.66 -7.39 3.58
C ASN A 292 -23.32 -8.44 4.50
N ARG A 293 -24.57 -8.80 4.17
CA ARG A 293 -25.09 -10.16 4.38
C ARG A 293 -24.87 -10.93 3.08
N ILE A 294 -23.80 -11.71 3.01
CA ILE A 294 -23.74 -12.76 1.98
C ILE A 294 -24.73 -13.83 2.45
N LEU A 295 -25.93 -13.81 1.88
CA LEU A 295 -26.97 -14.79 2.13
C LEU A 295 -26.79 -15.90 1.10
N LEU A 296 -26.11 -16.98 1.47
CA LEU A 296 -26.18 -18.22 0.70
C LEU A 296 -27.55 -18.85 0.98
N LEU A 297 -28.54 -18.55 0.11
CA LEU A 297 -29.82 -19.23 0.10
C LEU A 297 -29.66 -20.58 -0.62
N ALA A 298 -29.34 -21.64 0.13
CA ALA A 298 -29.86 -22.96 -0.21
C ALA A 298 -31.31 -23.02 0.34
N GLY A 299 -32.25 -23.53 -0.46
CA GLY A 299 -33.66 -23.20 -0.38
C GLY A 299 -34.44 -23.61 0.89
N ALA A 300 -35.51 -22.84 1.13
CA ALA A 300 -36.69 -23.02 1.98
C ALA A 300 -36.54 -22.85 3.53
N PRO A 301 -37.57 -22.26 4.20
CA PRO A 301 -37.42 -21.67 5.52
C PRO A 301 -37.80 -22.66 6.64
N THR A 302 -37.05 -22.68 7.74
CA THR A 302 -37.60 -22.81 9.10
C THR A 302 -36.53 -22.40 10.12
N SER A 303 -36.97 -21.71 11.16
CA SER A 303 -36.12 -20.95 12.09
C SER A 303 -35.43 -21.82 13.13
N SER A 304 -34.16 -21.57 13.42
CA SER A 304 -33.53 -21.84 14.72
C SER A 304 -32.12 -21.23 14.75
N LEU A 305 -31.88 -20.33 15.72
CA LEU A 305 -30.60 -19.67 15.96
C LEU A 305 -29.71 -20.58 16.82
N LEU A 306 -28.67 -21.18 16.22
CA LEU A 306 -27.58 -21.82 16.96
C LEU A 306 -26.26 -21.08 16.71
N ARG A 307 -25.68 -20.49 17.76
CA ARG A 307 -24.33 -19.92 17.73
C ARG A 307 -23.33 -21.06 17.94
N LEU A 308 -22.53 -21.36 16.93
CA LEU A 308 -21.33 -22.20 17.06
C LEU A 308 -20.11 -21.28 17.17
N SER A 309 -19.62 -21.13 18.40
CA SER A 309 -18.23 -20.75 18.68
C SER A 309 -17.40 -22.04 18.65
N CYS A 310 -16.47 -22.16 17.70
CA CYS A 310 -15.46 -23.22 17.72
C CYS A 310 -14.27 -22.80 18.63
N PRO A 311 -13.61 -23.75 19.32
CA PRO A 311 -12.54 -23.51 20.29
C PRO A 311 -11.23 -23.02 19.66
#